data_AF-A0A1V3X3U0-F1
#
_entry.id   AF-A0A1V3X3U0-F1
#
_cell.length_a   1.000
_cell.length_b   1.000
_cell.length_c   1.000
_cell.angle_alpha   90.00
_cell.angle_beta   90.00
_cell.angle_gamma   90.00
#
_symmetry.space_group_name_H-M   'P 1'
#
loop_
_entity.id
_entity.type
_entity.pdbx_description
1 polymer ?
#
loop_
_entity_poly.entity_id
_entity_poly.type
_entity_poly.pdbx_seq_one_letter_code
_entity_poly.pdbx_strand_id
1 'polypeptide(L)' 'MAGDGDGPECAVGPSCRTYDLAMALEVGQVFAGYTILRVLGAGGMGHVYLAAHPRLPREDALKVLPRS' A
#
# COMPACT_ATOMS: atom_id res chain seq x y z
N MET A 1 3.39 42.23 -6.57
CA MET A 1 4.35 41.12 -6.71
C MET A 1 4.45 40.40 -5.36
N ALA A 2 3.51 39.49 -5.14
CA ALA A 2 3.45 38.45 -4.12
C ALA A 2 2.41 37.49 -4.71
N GLY A 3 2.53 36.18 -4.79
CA GLY A 3 3.47 35.26 -4.17
C GLY A 3 2.67 33.97 -3.95
N ASP A 4 2.01 33.48 -5.00
CA ASP A 4 1.04 32.40 -4.91
C ASP A 4 1.76 31.09 -5.24
N GLY A 5 2.38 30.53 -4.22
CA GLY A 5 2.88 29.15 -4.24
C GLY A 5 1.70 28.18 -4.25
N ASP A 6 1.13 27.94 -5.42
CA ASP A 6 0.20 26.83 -5.65
C ASP A 6 1.02 25.56 -5.95
N GLY A 7 1.60 25.01 -4.89
CA GLY A 7 2.13 23.63 -4.90
C GLY A 7 0.97 22.65 -4.92
N PRO A 8 1.19 21.38 -5.32
CA PRO A 8 0.11 20.45 -5.64
C PRO A 8 -0.78 20.18 -4.43
N GLU A 9 -1.93 20.85 -4.36
CA GLU A 9 -3.06 20.47 -3.50
C GLU A 9 -3.75 19.23 -4.09
N CYS A 10 -2.97 18.19 -4.36
CA CYS A 10 -3.49 16.88 -4.73
C CYS A 10 -3.86 16.15 -3.44
N ALA A 11 -5.06 16.44 -2.95
CA ALA A 11 -5.91 15.57 -2.16
C ALA A 11 -5.26 14.83 -0.97
N VAL A 12 -5.28 15.45 0.22
CA VAL A 12 -5.21 14.67 1.46
C VAL A 12 -6.38 14.96 2.39
N GLY A 13 -7.52 14.38 2.06
CA GLY A 13 -8.63 14.21 2.99
C GLY A 13 -8.26 13.23 4.12
N PRO A 14 -8.93 13.31 5.29
CA PRO A 14 -8.65 12.49 6.47
C PRO A 14 -8.98 11.00 6.28
N SER A 15 -9.61 10.66 5.16
CA SER A 15 -9.84 9.29 4.77
C SER A 15 -8.48 8.62 4.48
N CYS A 16 -7.60 9.20 3.66
CA CYS A 16 -6.39 8.50 3.19
C CYS A 16 -5.34 8.17 4.25
N ARG A 17 -5.39 8.86 5.40
CA ARG A 17 -4.33 8.77 6.41
C ARG A 17 -4.60 7.71 7.49
N THR A 18 -5.85 7.30 7.71
CA THR A 18 -6.19 6.37 8.81
C THR A 18 -6.41 4.94 8.35
N TYR A 19 -6.97 4.70 7.16
CA TYR A 19 -7.13 3.34 6.65
C TYR A 19 -5.84 2.74 6.07
N ASP A 20 -4.85 3.57 5.73
CA ASP A 20 -3.50 3.13 5.34
C ASP A 20 -2.74 2.55 6.55
N LEU A 21 -2.81 3.23 7.69
CA LEU A 21 -2.13 2.81 8.93
C LEU A 21 -2.68 1.49 9.51
N ALA A 22 -3.94 1.14 9.23
CA ALA A 22 -4.56 -0.09 9.72
C ALA A 22 -4.41 -1.29 8.76
N MET A 23 -4.01 -1.07 7.49
CA MET A 23 -3.97 -2.11 6.46
C MET A 23 -2.62 -2.23 5.73
N ALA A 24 -1.61 -1.45 6.13
CA ALA A 24 -0.26 -1.63 5.64
C ALA A 24 0.35 -2.92 6.22
N LEU A 25 0.60 -3.91 5.36
CA LEU A 25 1.33 -5.11 5.75
C LEU A 25 2.83 -4.81 5.87
N GLU A 26 3.44 -5.27 6.96
CA GLU A 26 4.88 -5.14 7.17
C GLU A 26 5.68 -6.11 6.30
N VAL A 27 6.90 -5.72 5.93
CA VAL A 27 7.84 -6.63 5.27
C VAL A 27 8.25 -7.74 6.25
N GLY A 28 8.14 -8.98 5.79
CA GLY A 28 8.34 -10.19 6.60
C GLY A 28 7.05 -10.73 7.21
N GLN A 29 5.96 -9.96 7.20
CA GLN A 29 4.65 -10.44 7.67
C GLN A 29 4.09 -11.49 6.71
N VAL A 30 3.45 -12.52 7.26
CA VAL A 30 2.71 -13.52 6.46
C VAL A 30 1.26 -13.09 6.33
N PHE A 31 0.77 -12.99 5.10
CA PHE A 31 -0.61 -12.63 4.77
C PHE A 31 -1.17 -13.60 3.73
N ALA A 32 -2.35 -14.18 4.01
CA ALA A 32 -2.98 -15.21 3.18
C ALA A 32 -2.05 -16.40 2.81
N GLY A 33 -1.05 -16.68 3.66
CA GLY A 33 -0.04 -17.72 3.43
C GLY A 33 1.17 -17.28 2.61
N TYR A 34 1.23 -16.03 2.16
CA TYR A 34 2.37 -15.45 1.45
C TYR A 34 3.19 -14.56 2.37
N THR A 35 4.50 -14.56 2.22
CA THR A 35 5.38 -13.66 3.01
C THR A 35 5.58 -12.36 2.25
N ILE A 36 5.20 -11.23 2.83
CA ILE A 36 5.40 -9.91 2.23
C ILE A 36 6.90 -9.60 2.17
N LEU A 37 7.41 -9.27 0.99
CA LEU A 37 8.82 -8.96 0.76
C LEU A 37 9.07 -7.46 0.66
N ARG A 38 8.16 -6.73 0.01
CA ARG A 38 8.23 -5.26 -0.11
C ARG A 38 6.93 -4.70 -0.67
N VAL A 39 6.74 -3.40 -0.47
CA VAL A 39 5.67 -2.63 -1.14
C VAL A 39 6.10 -2.35 -2.59
N LEU A 40 5.21 -2.65 -3.54
CA LEU A 40 5.37 -2.30 -4.96
C LEU A 40 4.66 -0.98 -5.28
N GLY A 41 3.57 -0.66 -4.57
CA GLY A 41 2.90 0.63 -4.69
C GLY A 41 1.68 0.75 -3.77
N ALA A 42 1.28 1.98 -3.47
CA ALA A 42 0.07 2.30 -2.71
C ALA A 42 -0.79 3.28 -3.51
N GLY A 43 -2.11 3.15 -3.42
CA GLY A 43 -3.04 4.06 -4.10
C GLY A 43 -4.45 3.96 -3.55
N GLY A 44 -5.37 4.75 -4.11
CA GLY A 44 -6.74 4.88 -3.59
C GLY A 44 -7.57 3.60 -3.53
N MET A 45 -7.18 2.54 -4.26
CA MET A 45 -7.82 1.22 -4.19
C MET A 45 -7.18 0.27 -3.18
N GLY A 46 -6.01 0.61 -2.62
CA GLY A 46 -5.26 -0.25 -1.71
C GLY A 46 -3.78 -0.39 -2.05
N HIS A 47 -3.14 -1.40 -1.47
CA HIS A 47 -1.70 -1.61 -1.54
C HIS A 47 -1.34 -2.81 -2.40
N VAL A 48 -0.24 -2.70 -3.14
CA VAL A 48 0.34 -3.78 -3.91
C VAL A 48 1.68 -4.15 -3.29
N TYR A 49 1.85 -5.43 -2.98
CA TYR A 49 3.05 -5.98 -2.36
C TYR A 49 3.66 -7.04 -3.26
N LEU A 50 4.99 -7.13 -3.24
CA LEU A 50 5.69 -8.32 -3.69
C LEU A 50 5.67 -9.31 -2.54
N ALA A 51 5.25 -10.54 -2.78
CA ALA A 51 5.18 -11.56 -1.75
C ALA A 51 5.71 -12.91 -2.22
N ALA A 52 6.39 -13.62 -1.33
CA ALA A 52 6.91 -14.95 -1.60
C ALA A 52 5.80 -16.00 -1.49
N HIS A 53 5.71 -16.88 -2.48
CA HIS A 53 4.80 -18.01 -2.43
C HIS A 53 5.31 -19.07 -1.42
N PRO A 54 4.45 -19.64 -0.56
CA PRO A 54 4.88 -20.54 0.53
C PRO A 54 5.47 -21.89 0.10
N ARG A 55 5.42 -22.24 -1.18
CA ARG A 55 5.73 -23.59 -1.69
C ARG A 55 6.44 -23.62 -3.03
N LEU A 56 6.34 -22.54 -3.80
CA LEU A 56 7.03 -22.39 -5.08
C LEU A 56 8.08 -21.29 -4.92
N PRO A 57 9.28 -21.44 -5.51
CA PRO A 57 10.32 -20.40 -5.49
C PRO A 57 9.96 -19.28 -6.48
N ARG A 58 8.80 -18.64 -6.28
CA ARG A 58 8.31 -17.52 -7.09
C ARG A 58 7.76 -16.42 -6.19
N GLU A 59 7.77 -15.21 -6.74
CA GLU A 59 7.24 -14.02 -6.10
C GLU A 59 5.98 -13.60 -6.85
N ASP A 60 4.89 -13.39 -6.12
CA ASP A 60 3.59 -12.98 -6.66
C ASP A 60 3.27 -11.56 -6.19
N ALA A 61 2.56 -10.79 -7.02
CA ALA A 61 2.07 -9.47 -6.65
C ALA A 61 0.71 -9.59 -5.94
N LEU A 62 0.67 -9.23 -4.65
CA LEU A 62 -0.55 -9.22 -3.84
C LEU A 62 -1.14 -7.82 -3.76
N LYS A 63 -2.37 -7.64 -4.26
CA LYS A 63 -3.14 -6.41 -4.07
C LYS A 63 -4.13 -6.58 -2.92
N VAL A 64 -3.95 -5.79 -1.87
CA VAL A 64 -4.80 -5.76 -0.68
C VAL A 64 -5.72 -4.55 -0.77
N LEU A 65 -7.03 -4.80 -0.72
CA LEU A 65 -8.07 -3.77 -0.80
C LEU A 65 -8.62 -3.45 0.60
N PRO A 66 -9.07 -2.21 0.84
CA PRO A 66 -9.78 -1.87 2.06
C PRO A 66 -11.11 -2.64 2.16
N ARG A 67 -11.49 -2.97 3.40
CA ARG A 67 -12.78 -3.62 3.68
C ARG A 67 -13.90 -2.61 3.47
N SER A 68 -14.92 -2.98 2.69
CA SER A 68 -16.16 -2.23 2.48
C SER A 68 -17.07 -2.24 3.70
#